data_AF-A0A8M8VG34-F1
#
_entry.id   AF-A0A8M8VG34-F1
#
_cell.length_a   1.000
_cell.length_b   1.000
_cell.length_c   1.000
_cell.angle_alpha   90.00
_cell.angle_beta   90.00
_cell.angle_gamma   90.00
#
_symmetry.space_group_name_H-M   'P 1'
#
loop_
_entity.id
_entity.type
_entity.pdbx_description
1 polymer ?
#
loop_
_entity_poly.entity_id
_entity_poly.type
_entity_poly.pdbx_seq_one_letter_code
_entity_poly.pdbx_strand_id
1 'polypeptide(L)'
;MKKIEENCPVFFFWVTVKLKSFVIREFRTNQSTNQIMKKLRWVMDGGFWDVDVSTPVTLDGVARPVPGEVLPLGLTRGPRLSRPKQIDFFQRFMAMPFVPSFSNSLSLQRVLSLPLPSFARETWFSTLLGQFDVQKFVTSLRRNGLRQESDASSLQSIWRHLSDPNLYALNFSSEWLLTPEDTMLLSLEAHADDKTPRKKAVLHHKFPHHNLTLEATSPALFVDHLGNYWDVPFTWALDLASVASDSGTSCHFCINHTVGSPKQCEEHPMSSEPPSLLPGLCAKCAVSVKKNFDIWRSEAPKIKMVQPYDIFLSNPHISASATLGTVVTASLGDKSLRAHTKDESFGFRAKGANSAILADLFATASLSFQHGHFQKRFLDLTRFYTRLDIPLGLKFLVGASQVAFDLYNSKAPSIEAVQAICPTASLLIQQQIAGPFSFRVDAGVSLNLKKEWYFNVNDPVVAVEYALQVLGSAKALAWYSPKQREFMIELRFVET
;
A
#
# COMPACT_ATOMS: atom_id res chain seq x y z
N MET A 1 -19.57 -1.33 49.51
CA MET A 1 -19.18 -1.28 48.08
C MET A 1 -18.29 -0.06 47.80
N LYS A 2 -17.11 0.00 48.41
CA LYS A 2 -16.07 1.01 48.20
C LYS A 2 -14.73 0.27 48.03
N LYS A 3 -13.85 0.80 47.18
CA LYS A 3 -12.50 0.33 46.78
C LYS A 3 -12.42 -0.72 45.68
N ILE A 4 -12.46 -0.28 44.42
CA ILE A 4 -11.54 -0.73 43.34
C ILE A 4 -11.32 0.48 42.39
N GLU A 5 -10.64 1.51 42.86
CA GLU A 5 -10.12 2.62 42.03
C GLU A 5 -8.74 2.98 42.58
N GLU A 6 -7.70 2.23 42.23
CA GLU A 6 -6.32 2.66 42.55
C GLU A 6 -5.18 1.98 41.75
N ASN A 7 -5.45 1.27 40.65
CA ASN A 7 -4.38 0.62 39.86
C ASN A 7 -4.27 1.06 38.38
N CYS A 8 -4.95 2.12 37.96
CA CYS A 8 -4.88 2.62 36.57
C CYS A 8 -3.65 3.49 36.20
N PRO A 9 -2.95 4.23 37.11
CA PRO A 9 -1.89 5.14 36.65
C PRO A 9 -0.59 4.43 36.25
N VAL A 10 -0.30 3.24 36.80
CA VAL A 10 0.95 2.52 36.51
C VAL A 10 0.93 1.88 35.11
N PHE A 11 -0.22 1.36 34.68
CA PHE A 11 -0.38 0.77 33.35
C PHE A 11 -0.29 1.84 32.26
N PHE A 12 -0.96 2.98 32.44
CA PHE A 12 -0.85 4.12 31.53
C PHE A 12 0.58 4.66 31.49
N PHE A 13 1.25 4.82 32.64
CA PHE A 13 2.63 5.31 32.68
C PHE A 13 3.61 4.36 31.97
N TRP A 14 3.50 3.04 32.19
CA TRP A 14 4.35 2.04 31.52
C TRP A 14 4.10 1.97 30.01
N VAL A 15 2.83 2.04 29.58
CA VAL A 15 2.49 2.12 28.15
C VAL A 15 3.06 3.40 27.55
N THR A 16 2.90 4.56 28.21
CA THR A 16 3.46 5.84 27.72
C THR A 16 4.98 5.84 27.67
N VAL A 17 5.69 5.24 28.64
CA VAL A 17 7.16 5.17 28.64
C VAL A 17 7.68 4.22 27.56
N LYS A 18 7.04 3.05 27.37
CA LYS A 18 7.40 2.14 26.25
C LYS A 18 7.03 2.73 24.90
N LEU A 19 5.92 3.45 24.77
CA LEU A 19 5.54 4.16 23.55
C LEU A 19 6.52 5.29 23.25
N LYS A 20 6.91 6.09 24.25
CA LYS A 20 7.95 7.11 24.09
C LYS A 20 9.26 6.49 23.66
N SER A 21 9.69 5.37 24.24
CA SER A 21 10.92 4.69 23.81
C SER A 21 10.81 4.14 22.39
N PHE A 22 9.66 3.61 21.97
CA PHE A 22 9.41 3.17 20.59
C PHE A 22 9.42 4.34 19.60
N VAL A 23 8.74 5.44 19.92
CA VAL A 23 8.68 6.66 19.10
C VAL A 23 10.03 7.39 19.05
N ILE A 24 10.74 7.51 20.17
CA ILE A 24 12.08 8.13 20.24
C ILE A 24 13.11 7.30 19.47
N ARG A 25 12.96 5.97 19.47
CA ARG A 25 13.84 5.06 18.70
C ARG A 25 13.61 5.15 17.19
N GLU A 26 12.39 5.47 16.74
CA GLU A 26 12.03 5.55 15.31
C GLU A 26 12.02 6.98 14.73
N PHE A 27 11.87 8.03 15.55
CA PHE A 27 11.63 9.42 15.08
C PHE A 27 12.53 10.48 15.73
N ARG A 28 13.84 10.26 15.80
CA ARG A 28 14.80 11.31 16.18
C ARG A 28 15.02 12.29 15.02
N THR A 29 14.08 13.20 14.77
CA THR A 29 14.31 14.40 13.95
C THR A 29 13.90 15.65 14.74
N ASN A 30 14.83 16.61 14.82
CA ASN A 30 14.77 17.78 15.70
C ASN A 30 13.55 18.67 15.43
N GLN A 31 12.81 18.96 16.49
CA GLN A 31 11.73 19.95 16.51
C GLN A 31 12.30 21.38 16.43
N SER A 32 11.94 22.13 15.40
CA SER A 32 11.93 23.59 15.44
C SER A 32 10.53 24.11 15.11
N THR A 33 10.13 25.13 15.86
CA THR A 33 8.78 25.60 16.14
C THR A 33 7.99 26.22 14.96
N ASN A 34 8.42 26.02 13.70
CA ASN A 34 7.74 26.52 12.50
C ASN A 34 7.04 25.42 11.66
N GLN A 35 6.95 24.18 12.14
CA GLN A 35 6.44 23.02 11.38
C GLN A 35 4.91 22.81 11.39
N ILE A 36 4.09 23.72 11.92
CA ILE A 36 2.63 23.54 11.96
C ILE A 36 1.99 23.54 10.55
N MET A 37 2.70 23.99 9.50
CA MET A 37 2.18 24.10 8.13
C MET A 37 2.39 22.90 7.20
N LYS A 38 3.04 21.80 7.62
CA LYS A 38 3.30 20.62 6.73
C LYS A 38 2.21 19.52 6.79
N LYS A 39 0.98 19.87 7.20
CA LYS A 39 0.04 18.94 7.87
C LYS A 39 -0.93 18.14 6.99
N LEU A 40 -0.75 17.98 5.67
CA LEU A 40 -1.75 17.31 4.83
C LEU A 40 -1.26 16.14 3.96
N ARG A 41 -0.01 15.69 4.11
CA ARG A 41 0.56 14.60 3.28
C ARG A 41 -0.29 13.32 3.28
N TRP A 42 -0.89 12.95 4.41
CA TRP A 42 -1.64 11.68 4.55
C TRP A 42 -3.13 11.76 4.24
N VAL A 43 -3.64 12.95 3.94
CA VAL A 43 -5.01 13.14 3.46
C VAL A 43 -5.06 13.02 1.93
N MET A 44 -3.92 13.07 1.24
CA MET A 44 -3.84 13.11 -0.22
C MET A 44 -3.31 11.83 -0.87
N ASP A 45 -2.63 10.95 -0.12
CA ASP A 45 -1.99 9.76 -0.68
C ASP A 45 -2.94 8.55 -0.71
N GLY A 46 -4.07 8.73 -1.39
CA GLY A 46 -4.63 7.65 -2.21
C GLY A 46 -3.77 7.48 -3.47
N GLY A 47 -2.46 7.27 -3.29
CA GLY A 47 -1.42 7.22 -4.32
C GLY A 47 -1.57 5.95 -5.15
N PHE A 48 -2.38 6.02 -6.20
CA PHE A 48 -2.82 4.85 -6.96
C PHE A 48 -1.74 4.22 -7.87
N TRP A 49 -0.50 4.72 -7.91
CA TRP A 49 0.42 4.34 -8.99
C TRP A 49 1.81 3.93 -8.45
N ASP A 50 2.16 2.68 -8.75
CA ASP A 50 3.34 1.88 -8.32
C ASP A 50 3.76 1.94 -6.83
N VAL A 51 2.79 2.12 -5.92
CA VAL A 51 2.97 1.82 -4.50
C VAL A 51 2.61 0.35 -4.26
N ASP A 52 3.47 -0.34 -3.51
CA ASP A 52 3.28 -1.69 -3.03
C ASP A 52 1.84 -1.93 -2.50
N VAL A 53 1.11 -2.83 -3.15
CA VAL A 53 -0.22 -3.27 -2.76
C VAL A 53 -0.09 -4.15 -1.53
N SER A 54 -0.86 -3.82 -0.50
CA SER A 54 -0.99 -4.67 0.67
C SER A 54 -1.66 -6.00 0.31
N THR A 55 -1.04 -7.12 0.67
CA THR A 55 -1.63 -8.45 0.50
C THR A 55 -1.19 -9.38 1.62
N PRO A 56 -2.05 -10.28 2.12
CA PRO A 56 -1.67 -11.33 3.05
C PRO A 56 -1.07 -12.57 2.36
N VAL A 57 -0.92 -12.58 1.03
CA VAL A 57 -0.33 -13.69 0.26
C VAL A 57 1.13 -13.93 0.62
N THR A 58 1.90 -12.86 0.88
CA THR A 58 3.29 -12.94 1.38
C THR A 58 3.35 -12.60 2.87
N LEU A 59 4.34 -13.17 3.57
CA LEU A 59 4.62 -12.82 4.96
C LEU A 59 5.10 -11.38 5.14
N ASP A 60 5.69 -10.76 4.10
CA ASP A 60 6.03 -9.33 4.13
C ASP A 60 4.79 -8.43 3.95
N GLY A 61 3.63 -9.00 3.62
CA GLY A 61 2.36 -8.27 3.58
C GLY A 61 2.19 -7.38 2.34
N VAL A 62 2.94 -7.65 1.26
CA VAL A 62 3.15 -6.73 0.14
C VAL A 62 3.29 -7.49 -1.20
N ALA A 63 2.67 -6.92 -2.25
CA ALA A 63 2.85 -7.28 -3.65
C ALA A 63 3.03 -6.01 -4.50
N ARG A 64 3.77 -6.12 -5.60
CA ARG A 64 3.94 -4.99 -6.52
C ARG A 64 2.80 -4.94 -7.52
N PRO A 65 2.20 -3.79 -7.83
CA PRO A 65 1.29 -3.71 -8.97
C PRO A 65 2.05 -3.98 -10.26
N VAL A 66 1.42 -4.66 -11.22
CA VAL A 66 1.97 -4.81 -12.57
C VAL A 66 2.13 -3.42 -13.19
N PRO A 67 3.34 -3.02 -13.63
CA PRO A 67 3.53 -1.69 -14.19
C PRO A 67 2.63 -1.48 -15.42
N GLY A 68 1.84 -0.41 -15.40
CA GLY A 68 1.06 0.04 -16.56
C GLY A 68 1.94 0.66 -17.66
N GLU A 69 1.39 0.79 -18.87
CA GLU A 69 2.12 1.28 -20.05
C GLU A 69 2.62 2.73 -19.91
N VAL A 70 1.88 3.61 -19.21
CA VAL A 70 2.18 5.06 -19.24
C VAL A 70 1.85 5.83 -17.93
N LEU A 71 1.45 5.16 -16.85
CA LEU A 71 1.15 5.83 -15.58
C LEU A 71 2.37 5.95 -14.65
N PRO A 72 2.48 7.03 -13.85
CA PRO A 72 3.75 7.45 -13.27
C PRO A 72 4.17 6.57 -12.08
N LEU A 73 5.30 5.90 -12.33
CA LEU A 73 6.47 5.66 -11.51
C LEU A 73 6.39 4.90 -10.18
N GLY A 74 7.01 3.72 -10.25
CA GLY A 74 7.64 2.92 -9.22
C GLY A 74 8.06 3.62 -7.94
N LEU A 75 7.68 3.04 -6.81
CA LEU A 75 8.53 2.94 -5.62
C LEU A 75 8.76 4.20 -4.77
N THR A 76 8.01 5.29 -4.92
CA THR A 76 8.00 6.29 -3.84
C THR A 76 7.17 5.79 -2.66
N ARG A 77 7.80 4.91 -1.88
CA ARG A 77 7.25 4.35 -0.65
C ARG A 77 7.02 5.49 0.32
N GLY A 78 5.77 5.78 0.66
CA GLY A 78 5.49 6.36 1.97
C GLY A 78 6.12 5.46 3.03
N PRO A 79 6.64 5.99 4.15
CA PRO A 79 7.28 5.19 5.19
C PRO A 79 6.26 4.24 5.82
N ARG A 80 6.10 3.06 5.22
CA ARG A 80 5.34 1.95 5.77
C ARG A 80 6.30 1.13 6.61
N LEU A 81 5.95 0.91 7.87
CA LEU A 81 6.73 -0.02 8.70
C LEU A 81 6.74 -1.40 8.05
N SER A 82 7.86 -2.11 8.17
CA SER A 82 7.93 -3.51 7.76
C SER A 82 6.87 -4.35 8.48
N ARG A 83 6.37 -5.41 7.83
CA ARG A 83 5.32 -6.25 8.42
C ARG A 83 5.70 -6.81 9.80
N PRO A 84 6.94 -7.27 10.05
CA PRO A 84 7.36 -7.68 11.38
C PRO A 84 7.27 -6.56 12.43
N LYS A 85 7.65 -5.32 12.08
CA LYS A 85 7.51 -4.16 13.00
C LYS A 85 6.04 -3.84 13.31
N GLN A 86 5.16 -3.93 12.32
CA GLN A 86 3.71 -3.75 12.53
C GLN A 86 3.16 -4.79 13.52
N ILE A 87 3.52 -6.06 13.35
CA ILE A 87 3.04 -7.14 14.23
C ILE A 87 3.64 -7.04 15.64
N ASP A 88 4.94 -6.73 15.76
CA ASP A 88 5.57 -6.49 17.07
C ASP A 88 4.85 -5.37 17.82
N PHE A 89 4.44 -4.31 17.12
CA PHE A 89 3.62 -3.25 17.71
C PHE A 89 2.27 -3.77 18.21
N PHE A 90 1.53 -4.52 17.40
CA PHE A 90 0.24 -5.09 17.81
C PHE A 90 0.34 -5.98 19.05
N GLN A 91 1.39 -6.79 19.11
CA GLN A 91 1.63 -7.70 20.23
C GLN A 91 1.99 -6.97 21.52
N ARG A 92 2.81 -5.93 21.43
CA ARG A 92 3.30 -5.19 22.61
C ARG A 92 2.34 -4.14 23.11
N PHE A 93 1.59 -3.50 22.21
CA PHE A 93 0.84 -2.28 22.52
C PHE A 93 -0.67 -2.40 22.33
N MET A 94 -1.15 -3.38 21.55
CA MET A 94 -2.59 -3.57 21.28
C MET A 94 -3.15 -4.85 21.92
N ALA A 95 -2.39 -5.50 22.80
CA ALA A 95 -2.74 -6.76 23.46
C ALA A 95 -3.23 -7.84 22.46
N MET A 96 -2.69 -7.83 21.24
CA MET A 96 -3.06 -8.72 20.16
C MET A 96 -1.89 -9.69 19.90
N PRO A 97 -1.77 -10.80 20.67
CA PRO A 97 -0.64 -11.71 20.58
C PRO A 97 -0.53 -12.42 19.22
N PHE A 98 -1.67 -12.55 18.54
CA PHE A 98 -1.79 -13.12 17.20
C PHE A 98 -2.56 -12.15 16.31
N VAL A 99 -2.01 -11.84 15.15
CA VAL A 99 -2.61 -10.94 14.16
C VAL A 99 -3.25 -11.81 13.07
N PRO A 100 -4.58 -11.77 12.88
CA PRO A 100 -5.22 -12.54 11.83
C PRO A 100 -4.94 -11.96 10.44
N SER A 101 -4.85 -12.86 9.46
CA SER A 101 -4.75 -12.57 8.02
C SER A 101 -5.49 -13.64 7.23
N PHE A 102 -6.01 -13.28 6.06
CA PHE A 102 -6.78 -14.19 5.21
C PHE A 102 -6.49 -13.89 3.74
N SER A 103 -6.10 -14.90 2.97
CA SER A 103 -6.00 -14.85 1.50
C SER A 103 -6.90 -15.92 0.89
N ASN A 104 -6.46 -17.18 1.02
CA ASN A 104 -7.24 -18.37 0.69
C ASN A 104 -7.64 -19.17 1.93
N SER A 105 -6.89 -18.98 3.03
CA SER A 105 -7.10 -19.61 4.31
C SER A 105 -6.94 -18.61 5.47
N LEU A 106 -7.66 -18.85 6.56
CA LEU A 106 -7.49 -18.07 7.78
C LEU A 106 -6.16 -18.45 8.46
N SER A 107 -5.32 -17.44 8.67
CA SER A 107 -4.00 -17.60 9.28
C SER A 107 -3.78 -16.61 10.42
N LEU A 108 -2.92 -17.00 11.36
CA LEU A 108 -2.53 -16.21 12.53
C LEU A 108 -1.03 -15.93 12.48
N GLN A 109 -0.67 -14.66 12.52
CA GLN A 109 0.71 -14.20 12.48
C GLN A 109 1.22 -13.80 13.86
N ARG A 110 2.49 -14.12 14.15
CA ARG A 110 3.17 -13.80 15.40
C ARG A 110 4.65 -13.52 15.16
N VAL A 111 5.13 -12.41 15.72
CA VAL A 111 6.56 -12.07 15.70
C VAL A 111 7.26 -12.48 16.99
N LEU A 112 8.51 -12.88 16.86
CA LEU A 112 9.49 -13.02 17.92
C LEU A 112 10.67 -12.09 17.60
N SER A 113 10.90 -11.10 18.45
CA SER A 113 12.10 -10.28 18.35
C SER A 113 13.28 -11.05 18.94
N LEU A 114 14.37 -11.16 18.18
CA LEU A 114 15.56 -11.87 18.63
C LEU A 114 16.38 -10.98 19.58
N PRO A 115 16.89 -11.53 20.69
CA PRO A 115 17.70 -10.76 21.63
C PRO A 115 19.04 -10.40 20.99
N LEU A 116 19.29 -9.10 20.86
CA LEU A 116 20.56 -8.58 20.34
C LEU A 116 21.46 -8.06 21.48
N PRO A 117 22.79 -8.17 21.34
CA PRO A 117 23.74 -7.59 22.27
C PRO A 117 23.50 -6.10 22.49
N SER A 118 23.75 -5.61 23.71
CA SER A 118 23.44 -4.22 24.10
C SER A 118 24.04 -3.18 23.18
N PHE A 119 25.25 -3.42 22.63
CA PHE A 119 25.94 -2.50 21.72
C PHE A 119 25.32 -2.42 20.31
N ALA A 120 24.59 -3.45 19.88
CA ALA A 120 23.98 -3.51 18.54
C ALA A 120 22.47 -3.22 18.57
N ARG A 121 21.88 -3.05 19.76
CA ARG A 121 20.43 -2.90 19.91
C ARG A 121 19.89 -1.62 19.28
N GLU A 122 20.70 -0.58 19.17
CA GLU A 122 20.25 0.71 18.61
C GLU A 122 20.33 0.74 17.08
N THR A 123 21.23 -0.04 16.47
CA THR A 123 21.51 -0.03 15.02
C THR A 123 21.03 -1.27 14.29
N TRP A 124 20.68 -2.33 15.00
CA TRP A 124 20.23 -3.59 14.41
C TRP A 124 18.91 -4.04 15.05
N PHE A 125 17.96 -4.42 14.19
CA PHE A 125 16.69 -5.01 14.57
C PHE A 125 16.49 -6.33 13.82
N SER A 126 16.31 -7.43 14.55
CA SER A 126 16.10 -8.75 13.96
C SER A 126 14.86 -9.42 14.53
N THR A 127 14.06 -10.00 13.65
CA THR A 127 12.76 -10.59 13.97
C THR A 127 12.54 -11.87 13.20
N LEU A 128 11.88 -12.83 13.85
CA LEU A 128 11.32 -14.02 13.24
C LEU A 128 9.79 -13.90 13.27
N LEU A 129 9.17 -13.76 12.11
CA LEU A 129 7.74 -13.78 11.91
C LEU A 129 7.29 -15.20 11.58
N GLY A 130 6.39 -15.77 12.37
CA GLY A 130 5.71 -17.03 12.06
C GLY A 130 4.24 -16.79 11.70
N GLN A 131 3.74 -17.57 10.77
CA GLN A 131 2.32 -17.66 10.42
C GLN A 131 1.85 -19.10 10.60
N PHE A 132 0.66 -19.25 11.17
CA PHE A 132 -0.01 -20.53 11.38
C PHE A 132 -1.34 -20.56 10.63
N ASP A 133 -1.54 -21.54 9.76
CA ASP A 133 -2.77 -21.73 9.00
C ASP A 133 -3.81 -22.51 9.83
N VAL A 134 -4.77 -21.76 10.40
CA VAL A 134 -5.83 -22.31 11.26
C VAL A 134 -6.79 -23.18 10.45
N GLN A 135 -7.07 -22.80 9.21
CA GLN A 135 -8.02 -23.53 8.38
C GLN A 135 -7.46 -24.87 7.90
N LYS A 136 -6.18 -24.92 7.47
CA LYS A 136 -5.49 -26.19 7.16
C LYS A 136 -5.42 -27.09 8.39
N PHE A 137 -5.18 -26.52 9.58
CA PHE A 137 -5.19 -27.29 10.82
C PHE A 137 -6.57 -27.89 11.13
N VAL A 138 -7.64 -27.09 11.08
CA VAL A 138 -9.02 -27.55 11.35
C VAL A 138 -9.49 -28.58 10.32
N THR A 139 -9.15 -28.38 9.05
CA THR A 139 -9.49 -29.34 7.98
C THR A 139 -8.73 -30.65 8.14
N SER A 140 -7.45 -30.61 8.50
CA SER A 140 -6.63 -31.79 8.84
C SER A 140 -7.23 -32.57 10.01
N LEU A 141 -7.66 -31.87 11.06
CA LEU A 141 -8.32 -32.47 12.24
C LEU A 141 -9.66 -33.13 11.87
N ARG A 142 -10.52 -32.45 11.08
CA ARG A 142 -11.82 -32.99 10.65
C ARG A 142 -11.68 -34.22 9.76
N ARG A 143 -10.72 -34.23 8.84
CA ARG A 143 -10.50 -35.35 7.91
C ARG A 143 -10.09 -36.63 8.64
N ASN A 144 -9.38 -36.51 9.75
CA ASN A 144 -8.96 -37.63 10.58
C ASN A 144 -9.99 -38.01 11.66
N GLY A 145 -10.76 -37.05 12.18
CA GLY A 145 -11.90 -37.33 13.07
C GLY A 145 -12.99 -38.18 12.40
N LEU A 146 -13.12 -38.11 11.06
CA LEU A 146 -14.01 -38.98 10.29
C LEU A 146 -13.43 -40.40 10.05
N ARG A 147 -12.14 -40.61 10.35
CA ARG A 147 -11.41 -41.87 10.07
C ARG A 147 -11.02 -42.65 11.32
N GLN A 148 -11.25 -42.11 12.52
CA GLN A 148 -10.66 -42.65 13.75
C GLN A 148 -11.74 -42.87 14.84
N GLU A 149 -12.35 -44.05 14.83
CA GLU A 149 -13.07 -44.64 15.98
C GLU A 149 -12.09 -45.36 16.94
N SER A 150 -10.97 -44.75 17.33
CA SER A 150 -9.97 -45.45 18.18
C SER A 150 -9.28 -44.56 19.22
N ASP A 151 -9.45 -45.02 20.47
CA ASP A 151 -8.87 -44.79 21.82
C ASP A 151 -7.58 -43.98 22.07
N ALA A 152 -7.00 -43.29 21.08
CA ALA A 152 -5.92 -42.35 21.36
C ALA A 152 -6.46 -41.10 22.08
N SER A 153 -5.79 -40.66 23.16
CA SER A 153 -6.16 -39.41 23.84
C SER A 153 -6.20 -38.25 22.82
N SER A 154 -7.32 -37.52 22.80
CA SER A 154 -7.58 -36.45 21.82
C SER A 154 -6.47 -35.39 21.74
N LEU A 155 -5.67 -35.23 22.79
CA LEU A 155 -4.51 -34.34 22.82
C LEU A 155 -3.34 -34.85 21.99
N GLN A 156 -3.08 -36.16 21.99
CA GLN A 156 -1.96 -36.73 21.24
C GLN A 156 -2.20 -36.65 19.73
N SER A 157 -3.45 -36.81 19.29
CA SER A 157 -3.81 -36.60 17.89
C SER A 157 -3.63 -35.13 17.50
N ILE A 158 -4.07 -34.18 18.34
CA ILE A 158 -3.86 -32.74 18.13
C ILE A 158 -2.37 -32.39 18.00
N TRP A 159 -1.51 -32.89 18.90
CA TRP A 159 -0.06 -32.65 18.83
C TRP A 159 0.56 -33.19 17.55
N ARG A 160 0.11 -34.36 17.07
CA ARG A 160 0.57 -34.92 15.79
C ARG A 160 0.22 -34.00 14.61
N HIS A 161 -0.98 -33.42 14.63
CA HIS A 161 -1.43 -32.47 13.62
C HIS A 161 -0.67 -31.14 13.68
N LEU A 162 -0.41 -30.61 14.87
CA LEU A 162 0.40 -29.40 15.06
C LEU A 162 1.86 -29.57 14.63
N SER A 163 2.35 -30.81 14.48
CA SER A 163 3.71 -31.09 14.02
C SER A 163 3.86 -31.06 12.50
N ASP A 164 2.77 -30.88 11.76
CA ASP A 164 2.81 -30.81 10.29
C ASP A 164 3.48 -29.50 9.85
N PRO A 165 4.62 -29.55 9.13
CA PRO A 165 5.32 -28.36 8.67
C PRO A 165 4.47 -27.52 7.70
N ASN A 166 3.52 -28.13 6.99
CA ASN A 166 2.67 -27.45 6.00
C ASN A 166 1.71 -26.41 6.61
N LEU A 167 1.58 -26.40 7.94
CA LEU A 167 0.78 -25.42 8.68
C LEU A 167 1.52 -24.12 8.94
N TYR A 168 2.84 -24.09 8.74
CA TYR A 168 3.69 -22.97 9.15
C TYR A 168 4.38 -22.30 7.96
N ALA A 169 4.44 -20.98 8.04
CA ALA A 169 5.33 -20.17 7.21
C ALA A 169 6.20 -19.29 8.11
N LEU A 170 7.47 -19.11 7.74
CA LEU A 170 8.44 -18.37 8.53
C LEU A 170 9.10 -17.28 7.70
N ASN A 171 9.24 -16.09 8.26
CA ASN A 171 9.98 -14.98 7.67
C ASN A 171 11.01 -14.46 8.68
N PHE A 172 12.28 -14.57 8.34
CA PHE A 172 13.36 -13.93 9.06
C PHE A 172 13.65 -12.56 8.45
N SER A 173 13.57 -11.52 9.27
CA SER A 173 13.83 -10.14 8.85
C SER A 173 14.91 -9.51 9.73
N SER A 174 15.84 -8.81 9.10
CA SER A 174 16.97 -8.13 9.71
C SER A 174 17.12 -6.75 9.11
N GLU A 175 16.95 -5.71 9.93
CA GLU A 175 17.04 -4.31 9.55
C GLU A 175 18.24 -3.67 10.24
N TRP A 176 19.09 -3.00 9.46
CA TRP A 176 20.34 -2.38 9.88
C TRP A 176 20.28 -0.89 9.59
N LEU A 177 20.51 -0.07 10.60
CA LEU A 177 20.77 1.35 10.48
C LEU A 177 22.29 1.53 10.33
N LEU A 178 22.77 1.66 9.09
CA LEU A 178 24.19 1.77 8.78
C LEU A 178 24.72 3.17 9.13
N THR A 179 23.94 4.18 8.78
CA THR A 179 24.14 5.59 9.13
C THR A 179 22.78 6.19 9.49
N PRO A 180 22.69 7.41 10.07
CA PRO A 180 21.40 8.05 10.33
C PRO A 180 20.51 8.21 9.10
N GLU A 181 21.10 8.21 7.90
CA GLU A 181 20.40 8.36 6.62
C GLU A 181 20.27 7.05 5.84
N ASP A 182 21.00 5.99 6.23
CA ASP A 182 21.07 4.69 5.56
C ASP A 182 20.40 3.57 6.35
N THR A 183 19.38 2.96 5.77
CA THR A 183 18.74 1.77 6.33
C THR A 183 18.80 0.61 5.33
N MET A 184 19.20 -0.56 5.80
CA MET A 184 19.27 -1.80 5.02
C MET A 184 18.36 -2.86 5.64
N LEU A 185 17.37 -3.34 4.90
CA LEU A 185 16.47 -4.41 5.29
C LEU A 185 16.78 -5.67 4.47
N LEU A 186 17.01 -6.78 5.17
CA LEU A 186 17.12 -8.12 4.60
C LEU A 186 15.96 -8.95 5.12
N SER A 187 15.32 -9.71 4.24
CA SER A 187 14.22 -10.60 4.58
C SER A 187 14.31 -11.90 3.80
N LEU A 188 14.01 -13.00 4.50
CA LEU A 188 14.01 -14.36 4.00
C LEU A 188 12.73 -15.05 4.47
N GLU A 189 11.83 -15.29 3.54
CA GLU A 189 10.55 -15.95 3.74
C GLU A 189 10.60 -17.37 3.17
N ALA A 190 10.10 -18.32 3.94
CA ALA A 190 10.00 -19.73 3.58
C ALA A 190 8.60 -20.25 3.93
N HIS A 191 7.93 -20.82 2.92
CA HIS A 191 6.69 -21.56 3.06
C HIS A 191 6.99 -23.05 2.87
N ALA A 192 6.32 -23.92 3.61
CA ALA A 192 6.57 -25.36 3.53
C ALA A 192 6.22 -25.98 2.16
N ASP A 193 5.25 -25.41 1.45
CA ASP A 193 4.83 -25.84 0.09
C ASP A 193 5.75 -25.28 -1.01
N ASP A 194 6.48 -24.18 -0.74
CA ASP A 194 7.27 -23.49 -1.75
C ASP A 194 8.67 -24.09 -1.90
N LYS A 195 9.00 -24.51 -3.12
CA LYS A 195 10.33 -25.05 -3.46
C LYS A 195 11.45 -24.01 -3.36
N THR A 196 11.13 -22.72 -3.43
CA THR A 196 12.12 -21.64 -3.44
C THR A 196 11.77 -20.57 -2.41
N PRO A 197 12.62 -20.32 -1.41
CA PRO A 197 12.36 -19.27 -0.42
C PRO A 197 12.43 -17.89 -1.05
N ARG A 198 11.56 -17.00 -0.61
CA ARG A 198 11.50 -15.59 -1.03
C ARG A 198 12.56 -14.79 -0.29
N LYS A 199 13.37 -14.06 -1.05
CA LYS A 199 14.46 -13.21 -0.56
C LYS A 199 14.16 -11.78 -0.97
N LYS A 200 14.25 -10.85 -0.04
CA LYS A 200 14.12 -9.41 -0.33
C LYS A 200 15.18 -8.62 0.41
N ALA A 201 15.87 -7.79 -0.34
CA ALA A 201 16.88 -6.86 0.14
C ALA A 201 16.48 -5.45 -0.27
N VAL A 202 16.49 -4.52 0.68
CA VAL A 202 16.15 -3.13 0.46
C VAL A 202 17.22 -2.26 1.11
N LEU A 203 17.75 -1.30 0.36
CA LEU A 203 18.60 -0.24 0.87
C LEU A 203 17.88 1.09 0.64
N HIS A 204 17.74 1.88 1.69
CA HIS A 204 17.25 3.25 1.61
C HIS A 204 18.33 4.21 2.05
N HIS A 205 18.54 5.27 1.27
CA HIS A 205 19.41 6.39 1.58
C HIS A 205 18.61 7.69 1.46
N LYS A 206 18.64 8.52 2.50
CA LYS A 206 17.99 9.83 2.52
C LYS A 206 18.99 10.92 2.16
N PHE A 207 18.78 11.55 0.99
CA PHE A 207 19.45 12.81 0.64
C PHE A 207 18.62 14.01 1.15
N PRO A 208 19.22 15.22 1.25
CA PRO A 208 18.50 16.40 1.76
C PRO A 208 17.19 16.75 1.05
N HIS A 209 17.10 16.45 -0.26
CA HIS A 209 15.93 16.75 -1.09
C HIS A 209 15.45 15.55 -1.91
N HIS A 210 16.06 14.38 -1.76
CA HIS A 210 15.71 13.18 -2.53
C HIS A 210 15.81 11.94 -1.65
N ASN A 211 14.98 10.94 -1.92
CA ASN A 211 15.07 9.63 -1.31
C ASN A 211 15.51 8.62 -2.36
N LEU A 212 16.58 7.90 -2.07
CA LEU A 212 17.07 6.80 -2.90
C LEU A 212 16.66 5.47 -2.27
N THR A 213 16.09 4.60 -3.07
CA THR A 213 15.69 3.25 -2.68
C THR A 213 16.23 2.27 -3.69
N LEU A 214 17.01 1.30 -3.23
CA LEU A 214 17.43 0.14 -4.01
C LEU A 214 16.73 -1.09 -3.45
N GLU A 215 16.07 -1.87 -4.30
CA GLU A 215 15.38 -3.09 -3.92
C GLU A 215 15.75 -4.24 -4.83
N ALA A 216 16.01 -5.40 -4.26
CA ALA A 216 16.17 -6.65 -4.98
C ALA A 216 15.27 -7.72 -4.35
N THR A 217 14.56 -8.49 -5.17
CA THR A 217 13.58 -9.49 -4.70
C THR A 217 13.58 -10.73 -5.58
N SER A 218 13.52 -11.90 -4.95
CA SER A 218 13.54 -13.21 -5.62
C SER A 218 12.80 -14.31 -4.83
N PRO A 219 11.73 -14.91 -5.36
CA PRO A 219 10.85 -14.36 -6.40
C PRO A 219 10.07 -13.13 -5.90
N ALA A 220 9.80 -12.20 -6.82
CA ALA A 220 9.01 -11.00 -6.57
C ALA A 220 7.55 -11.22 -6.96
N LEU A 221 6.64 -10.90 -6.04
CA LEU A 221 5.19 -11.04 -6.26
C LEU A 221 4.63 -9.77 -6.90
N PHE A 222 3.92 -9.94 -8.00
CA PHE A 222 3.17 -8.90 -8.69
C PHE A 222 1.67 -9.19 -8.71
N VAL A 223 0.84 -8.15 -8.71
CA VAL A 223 -0.62 -8.23 -8.84
C VAL A 223 -1.10 -7.43 -10.04
N ASP A 224 -1.89 -8.06 -10.90
CA ASP A 224 -2.46 -7.40 -12.09
C ASP A 224 -3.78 -6.68 -11.79
N HIS A 225 -4.26 -5.90 -12.76
CA HIS A 225 -5.54 -5.20 -12.68
C HIS A 225 -6.77 -6.13 -12.64
N LEU A 226 -6.61 -7.43 -12.91
CA LEU A 226 -7.65 -8.44 -12.80
C LEU A 226 -7.65 -9.10 -11.40
N GLY A 227 -6.62 -8.84 -10.59
CA GLY A 227 -6.43 -9.41 -9.27
C GLY A 227 -5.63 -10.72 -9.27
N ASN A 228 -5.02 -11.12 -10.39
CA ASN A 228 -4.17 -12.31 -10.44
C ASN A 228 -2.76 -12.00 -9.95
N TYR A 229 -2.17 -12.99 -9.29
CA TYR A 229 -0.81 -12.94 -8.78
C TYR A 229 0.20 -13.59 -9.72
N TRP A 230 1.33 -12.92 -9.88
CA TRP A 230 2.43 -13.31 -10.77
C TRP A 230 3.76 -13.30 -10.03
N ASP A 231 4.45 -14.43 -10.04
CA ASP A 231 5.80 -14.57 -9.50
C ASP A 231 6.84 -14.34 -10.58
N VAL A 232 7.65 -13.30 -10.40
CA VAL A 232 8.81 -13.03 -11.24
C VAL A 232 10.06 -13.58 -10.56
N PRO A 233 10.87 -14.44 -11.21
CA PRO A 233 11.99 -15.12 -10.55
C PRO A 233 13.00 -14.18 -9.88
N PHE A 234 13.32 -13.07 -10.53
CA PHE A 234 14.20 -12.05 -9.96
C PHE A 234 13.86 -10.67 -10.49
N THR A 235 13.78 -9.70 -9.59
CA THR A 235 13.67 -8.28 -9.95
C THR A 235 14.62 -7.45 -9.11
N TRP A 236 15.18 -6.41 -9.72
CA TRP A 236 15.79 -5.34 -8.97
C TRP A 236 15.31 -3.99 -9.49
N ALA A 237 15.18 -3.04 -8.58
CA ALA A 237 14.73 -1.71 -8.88
C ALA A 237 15.51 -0.67 -8.10
N LEU A 238 15.84 0.42 -8.78
CA LEU A 238 16.46 1.61 -8.22
C LEU A 238 15.47 2.75 -8.38
N ASP A 239 15.18 3.45 -7.29
CA ASP A 239 14.22 4.53 -7.27
C ASP A 239 14.80 5.77 -6.60
N LEU A 240 14.73 6.91 -7.29
CA LEU A 240 15.18 8.21 -6.80
C LEU A 240 14.03 9.20 -6.93
N ALA A 241 13.42 9.54 -5.79
CA ALA A 241 12.28 10.43 -5.74
C ALA A 241 12.61 11.72 -4.99
N SER A 242 12.23 12.87 -5.54
CA SER A 242 12.29 14.14 -4.82
C SER A 242 11.38 14.09 -3.58
N VAL A 243 11.82 14.71 -2.49
CA VAL A 243 11.00 14.84 -1.28
C VAL A 243 9.80 15.73 -1.60
N ALA A 244 8.59 15.16 -1.52
CA ALA A 244 7.37 15.84 -1.95
C ALA A 244 7.13 17.16 -1.18
N SER A 245 6.98 18.26 -1.92
CA SER A 245 6.51 19.55 -1.42
C SER A 245 4.98 19.62 -1.47
N ASP A 246 4.35 20.37 -0.56
CA ASP A 246 2.89 20.59 -0.56
C ASP A 246 2.42 21.25 -1.87
N SER A 247 3.21 22.17 -2.40
CA SER A 247 3.06 22.68 -3.76
C SER A 247 4.43 22.88 -4.36
N GLY A 248 4.66 22.34 -5.55
CA GLY A 248 5.95 22.45 -6.20
C GLY A 248 6.18 21.42 -7.29
N THR A 249 7.38 21.48 -7.84
CA THR A 249 7.89 20.51 -8.79
C THR A 249 8.39 19.28 -8.04
N SER A 250 8.03 18.09 -8.53
CA SER A 250 8.64 16.84 -8.12
C SER A 250 9.26 16.16 -9.33
N CYS A 251 10.41 15.53 -9.10
CA CYS A 251 11.10 14.71 -10.07
C CYS A 251 11.27 13.32 -9.49
N HIS A 252 11.09 12.31 -10.32
CA HIS A 252 11.15 10.93 -9.89
C HIS A 252 11.71 10.08 -11.02
N PHE A 253 12.71 9.28 -10.67
CA PHE A 253 13.49 8.48 -11.59
C PHE A 253 13.55 7.04 -11.09
N CYS A 254 13.09 6.10 -11.91
CA CYS A 254 13.02 4.69 -11.58
C CYS A 254 13.70 3.85 -12.65
N ILE A 255 14.54 2.91 -12.24
CA ILE A 255 15.09 1.85 -13.10
C ILE A 255 14.60 0.51 -12.55
N ASN A 256 14.02 -0.33 -13.39
CA ASN A 256 13.56 -1.66 -13.06
C ASN A 256 14.12 -2.67 -14.06
N HIS A 257 14.69 -3.75 -13.56
CA HIS A 257 15.13 -4.87 -14.35
C HIS A 257 14.47 -6.16 -13.85
N THR A 258 13.86 -6.90 -14.77
CA THR A 258 13.19 -8.18 -14.51
C THR A 258 13.93 -9.29 -15.25
N VAL A 259 14.10 -10.43 -14.58
CA VAL A 259 14.76 -11.61 -15.13
C VAL A 259 13.89 -12.85 -14.94
N GLY A 260 13.78 -13.64 -16.02
CA GLY A 260 12.98 -14.86 -16.06
C GLY A 260 11.52 -14.60 -16.46
N SER A 261 10.82 -15.65 -16.88
CA SER A 261 9.41 -15.56 -17.24
C SER A 261 8.52 -15.51 -16.00
N PRO A 262 7.48 -14.67 -15.98
CA PRO A 262 6.52 -14.61 -14.89
C PRO A 262 5.73 -15.92 -14.82
N LYS A 263 5.47 -16.41 -13.61
CA LYS A 263 4.62 -17.58 -13.36
C LYS A 263 3.38 -17.16 -12.61
N GLN A 264 2.20 -17.58 -13.06
CA GLN A 264 0.97 -17.32 -12.33
C GLN A 264 0.93 -18.16 -11.05
N CYS A 265 0.59 -17.55 -9.92
CA CYS A 265 0.52 -18.25 -8.62
C CYS A 265 -0.70 -19.19 -8.52
N GLU A 266 -1.78 -18.90 -9.25
CA GLU A 266 -2.97 -19.75 -9.31
C GLU A 266 -3.12 -20.36 -10.71
N GLU A 267 -3.34 -21.68 -10.78
CA GLU A 267 -3.59 -22.43 -12.02
C GLU A 267 -5.00 -22.11 -12.57
N HIS A 268 -5.20 -20.90 -13.09
CA HIS A 268 -6.35 -20.57 -13.94
C HIS A 268 -5.89 -20.36 -15.39
N PRO A 269 -6.29 -21.21 -16.36
CA PRO A 269 -5.59 -21.33 -17.65
C PRO A 269 -5.72 -20.18 -18.66
N MET A 270 -6.29 -19.02 -18.30
CA MET A 270 -6.87 -18.09 -19.29
C MET A 270 -6.28 -16.68 -19.33
N SER A 271 -5.32 -16.33 -18.47
CA SER A 271 -4.71 -14.98 -18.52
C SER A 271 -3.42 -14.98 -19.34
N SER A 272 -3.37 -14.14 -20.37
CA SER A 272 -2.11 -13.89 -21.06
C SER A 272 -1.14 -13.14 -20.14
N GLU A 273 0.13 -13.57 -20.13
CA GLU A 273 1.17 -12.94 -19.32
C GLU A 273 1.25 -11.43 -19.57
N PRO A 274 1.24 -10.58 -18.52
CA PRO A 274 1.35 -9.15 -18.68
C PRO A 274 2.69 -8.78 -19.35
N PRO A 275 2.67 -8.02 -20.46
CA PRO A 275 3.88 -7.72 -21.23
C PRO A 275 4.91 -6.92 -20.43
N SER A 276 4.49 -6.15 -19.43
CA SER A 276 5.39 -5.36 -18.57
C SER A 276 6.19 -6.19 -17.56
N LEU A 277 5.82 -7.47 -17.35
CA LEU A 277 6.56 -8.40 -16.48
C LEU A 277 7.61 -9.23 -17.22
N LEU A 278 7.63 -9.17 -18.56
CA LEU A 278 8.60 -9.91 -19.37
C LEU A 278 10.04 -9.49 -19.04
N PRO A 279 11.05 -10.34 -19.32
CA PRO A 279 12.45 -10.01 -19.09
C PRO A 279 12.87 -8.71 -19.79
N GLY A 280 13.58 -7.85 -19.06
CA GLY A 280 14.13 -6.63 -19.65
C GLY A 280 14.35 -5.49 -18.69
N LEU A 281 15.06 -4.48 -19.19
CA LEU A 281 15.35 -3.24 -18.49
C LEU A 281 14.30 -2.19 -18.86
N CYS A 282 13.79 -1.48 -17.86
CA CYS A 282 12.90 -0.34 -18.03
C CYS A 282 13.41 0.81 -17.17
N ALA A 283 13.61 1.97 -17.76
CA ALA A 283 13.89 3.20 -17.06
C ALA A 283 12.71 4.15 -17.28
N LYS A 284 12.24 4.76 -16.20
CA LYS A 284 11.16 5.75 -16.25
C LYS A 284 11.61 7.02 -15.53
N CYS A 285 11.30 8.17 -16.10
CA CYS A 285 11.53 9.47 -15.50
C CYS A 285 10.24 10.26 -15.60
N ALA A 286 9.80 10.87 -14.50
CA ALA A 286 8.64 11.74 -14.51
C ALA A 286 8.94 13.03 -13.76
N VAL A 287 8.39 14.09 -14.32
CA VAL A 287 8.44 15.43 -13.74
C VAL A 287 7.00 15.88 -13.61
N SER A 288 6.63 16.33 -12.41
CA SER A 288 5.27 16.77 -12.13
C SER A 288 5.26 18.08 -11.36
N VAL A 289 4.19 18.85 -11.54
CA VAL A 289 3.90 20.06 -10.79
C VAL A 289 2.60 19.84 -10.06
N LYS A 290 2.66 19.88 -8.73
CA LYS A 290 1.49 19.76 -7.86
C LYS A 290 1.10 21.13 -7.32
N LYS A 291 -0.19 21.43 -7.39
CA LYS A 291 -0.80 22.60 -6.77
C LYS A 291 -1.94 22.18 -5.86
N ASN A 292 -1.83 22.52 -4.58
CA ASN A 292 -2.91 22.37 -3.61
C ASN A 292 -3.64 23.70 -3.45
N PHE A 293 -4.95 23.61 -3.26
CA PHE A 293 -5.87 24.70 -3.01
C PHE A 293 -6.67 24.36 -1.75
N ASP A 294 -6.45 25.10 -0.67
CA ASP A 294 -7.31 25.05 0.50
C ASP A 294 -8.54 25.93 0.22
N ILE A 295 -9.68 25.31 -0.09
CA ILE A 295 -10.92 26.02 -0.42
C ILE A 295 -11.56 26.59 0.85
N TRP A 296 -11.57 25.78 1.92
CA TRP A 296 -12.13 26.18 3.20
C TRP A 296 -11.48 25.40 4.33
N ARG A 297 -11.32 26.05 5.48
CA ARG A 297 -10.91 25.40 6.73
C ARG A 297 -11.71 25.99 7.87
N SER A 298 -12.18 25.15 8.78
CA SER A 298 -12.88 25.63 9.96
C SER A 298 -11.90 26.25 10.95
N GLU A 299 -12.19 27.49 11.35
CA GLU A 299 -11.53 28.16 12.47
C GLU A 299 -12.32 28.04 13.78
N ALA A 300 -13.39 27.25 13.78
CA ALA A 300 -14.24 27.09 14.95
C ALA A 300 -13.45 26.57 16.16
N PRO A 301 -13.72 27.09 17.37
CA PRO A 301 -13.01 26.66 18.56
C PRO A 301 -13.32 25.18 18.84
N LYS A 302 -12.25 24.38 18.94
CA LYS A 302 -12.33 22.98 19.36
C LYS A 302 -12.88 22.87 20.77
N ILE A 303 -13.50 21.74 21.09
CA ILE A 303 -13.98 21.47 22.45
C ILE A 303 -12.78 21.53 23.40
N LYS A 304 -12.80 22.48 24.34
CA LYS A 304 -11.72 22.68 25.31
C LYS A 304 -11.53 21.39 26.13
N MET A 305 -10.28 21.02 26.37
CA MET A 305 -9.87 19.87 27.19
C MET A 305 -10.16 18.46 26.62
N VAL A 306 -10.62 18.34 25.37
CA VAL A 306 -10.77 17.02 24.69
C VAL A 306 -9.78 16.90 23.54
N GLN A 307 -8.83 15.97 23.65
CA GLN A 307 -7.91 15.68 22.55
C GLN A 307 -8.66 14.93 21.43
N PRO A 308 -8.50 15.33 20.16
CA PRO A 308 -9.07 14.58 19.03
C PRO A 308 -8.48 13.17 18.99
N TYR A 309 -9.27 12.21 18.48
CA TYR A 309 -8.81 10.83 18.28
C TYR A 309 -7.62 10.76 17.32
N ASP A 310 -7.56 11.67 16.35
CA ASP A 310 -6.43 11.90 15.45
C ASP A 310 -6.22 13.41 15.27
N ILE A 311 -5.00 13.88 15.53
CA ILE A 311 -4.63 15.30 15.46
C ILE A 311 -4.76 15.84 14.02
N PHE A 312 -4.52 15.03 12.99
CA PHE A 312 -4.58 15.45 11.59
C PHE A 312 -6.02 15.56 11.08
N LEU A 313 -6.93 14.78 11.65
CA LEU A 313 -8.36 14.85 11.34
C LEU A 313 -9.12 15.83 12.24
N SER A 314 -8.39 16.63 13.03
CA SER A 314 -9.02 17.54 14.00
C SER A 314 -9.57 18.84 13.41
N ASN A 315 -9.22 19.16 12.17
CA ASN A 315 -9.63 20.39 11.49
C ASN A 315 -10.51 20.05 10.27
N PRO A 316 -11.83 20.34 10.33
CA PRO A 316 -12.67 20.28 9.14
C PRO A 316 -12.11 21.17 8.05
N HIS A 317 -12.05 20.64 6.82
CA HIS A 317 -11.50 21.36 5.68
C HIS A 317 -12.06 20.85 4.37
N ILE A 318 -12.00 21.71 3.36
CA ILE A 318 -12.24 21.39 1.96
C ILE A 318 -10.97 21.79 1.23
N SER A 319 -10.34 20.85 0.55
CA SER A 319 -9.16 21.10 -0.26
C SER A 319 -9.28 20.41 -1.61
N ALA A 320 -8.74 21.06 -2.63
CA ALA A 320 -8.57 20.49 -3.95
C ALA A 320 -7.07 20.43 -4.25
N SER A 321 -6.64 19.43 -5.01
CA SER A 321 -5.30 19.44 -5.57
C SER A 321 -5.31 19.01 -7.02
N ALA A 322 -4.41 19.60 -7.80
CA ALA A 322 -4.18 19.24 -9.18
C ALA A 322 -2.69 18.99 -9.38
N THR A 323 -2.37 17.88 -10.04
CA THR A 323 -1.03 17.51 -10.46
C THR A 323 -1.02 17.34 -11.96
N LEU A 324 -0.12 18.02 -12.64
CA LEU A 324 0.16 17.83 -14.05
C LEU A 324 1.60 17.38 -14.20
N GLY A 325 1.86 16.38 -15.03
CA GLY A 325 3.22 15.94 -15.26
C GLY A 325 3.43 15.29 -16.62
N THR A 326 4.68 14.98 -16.89
CA THR A 326 5.11 14.19 -18.04
C THR A 326 5.92 13.00 -17.55
N VAL A 327 5.82 11.90 -18.27
CA VAL A 327 6.59 10.69 -18.02
C VAL A 327 7.27 10.26 -19.31
N VAL A 328 8.54 9.92 -19.20
CA VAL A 328 9.34 9.32 -20.26
C VAL A 328 9.73 7.92 -19.79
N THR A 329 9.40 6.92 -20.59
CA THR A 329 9.71 5.52 -20.36
C THR A 329 10.62 5.03 -21.47
N ALA A 330 11.79 4.51 -21.11
CA ALA A 330 12.66 3.74 -21.97
C ALA A 330 12.59 2.27 -21.58
N SER A 331 12.51 1.38 -22.56
CA SER A 331 12.48 -0.06 -22.36
C SER A 331 13.44 -0.76 -23.32
N LEU A 332 14.07 -1.82 -22.85
CA LEU A 332 15.07 -2.62 -23.56
C LEU A 332 14.82 -4.12 -23.26
N GLY A 333 14.78 -4.94 -24.29
CA GLY A 333 14.54 -6.39 -24.20
C GLY A 333 13.12 -6.81 -24.57
N ASP A 334 12.65 -7.95 -24.07
CA ASP A 334 11.35 -8.54 -24.43
C ASP A 334 10.17 -7.64 -24.03
N LYS A 335 10.36 -6.81 -23.00
CA LYS A 335 9.45 -5.70 -22.65
C LYS A 335 9.15 -4.77 -23.83
N SER A 336 10.13 -4.50 -24.69
CA SER A 336 9.97 -3.63 -25.85
C SER A 336 9.28 -4.33 -27.02
N LEU A 337 9.47 -5.65 -27.17
CA LEU A 337 9.01 -6.43 -28.32
C LEU A 337 7.49 -6.59 -28.32
N ARG A 338 6.84 -6.64 -27.15
CA ARG A 338 5.37 -6.79 -27.04
C ARG A 338 4.59 -5.48 -26.88
N ALA A 339 5.29 -4.36 -26.62
CA ALA A 339 4.75 -3.01 -26.82
C ALA A 339 4.42 -2.74 -28.31
N HIS A 340 4.80 -3.64 -29.22
CA HIS A 340 4.43 -3.65 -30.63
C HIS A 340 2.94 -3.91 -30.92
N THR A 341 2.20 -4.58 -30.02
CA THR A 341 1.02 -5.38 -30.48
C THR A 341 -0.34 -4.98 -29.93
N LYS A 342 -0.46 -3.91 -29.12
CA LYS A 342 -1.77 -3.39 -28.70
C LYS A 342 -1.84 -1.86 -28.85
N ASP A 343 -2.71 -1.46 -29.77
CA ASP A 343 -3.23 -0.13 -30.03
C ASP A 343 -2.26 1.02 -30.34
N GLU A 344 -2.71 1.85 -31.28
CA GLU A 344 -2.15 3.13 -31.67
C GLU A 344 -2.04 4.07 -30.45
N SER A 345 -0.97 3.91 -29.67
CA SER A 345 -0.70 4.82 -28.55
C SER A 345 -0.17 6.14 -29.12
N PHE A 346 -0.96 7.20 -29.01
CA PHE A 346 -0.64 8.57 -29.46
C PHE A 346 0.51 9.28 -28.69
N GLY A 347 1.43 8.53 -28.08
CA GLY A 347 2.62 9.05 -27.40
C GLY A 347 3.80 9.27 -28.35
N PHE A 348 4.76 10.13 -27.99
CA PHE A 348 6.01 10.24 -28.75
C PHE A 348 6.77 8.92 -28.59
N ARG A 349 6.84 8.13 -29.66
CA ARG A 349 7.42 6.78 -29.66
C ARG A 349 8.60 6.72 -30.61
N ALA A 350 9.79 6.46 -30.07
CA ALA A 350 10.97 6.11 -30.86
C ALA A 350 11.28 4.63 -30.65
N LYS A 351 11.59 3.92 -31.72
CA LYS A 351 11.60 2.45 -31.74
C LYS A 351 12.84 1.91 -32.45
N GLY A 352 13.55 1.01 -31.78
CA GLY A 352 14.60 0.17 -32.34
C GLY A 352 14.20 -1.30 -32.37
N ALA A 353 15.10 -2.19 -32.80
CA ALA A 353 14.83 -3.62 -32.90
C ALA A 353 14.46 -4.27 -31.55
N ASN A 354 15.10 -3.83 -30.45
CA ASN A 354 14.89 -4.36 -29.08
C ASN A 354 14.73 -3.23 -28.04
N SER A 355 14.40 -2.01 -28.48
CA SER A 355 14.27 -0.85 -27.59
C SER A 355 13.07 0.01 -27.99
N ALA A 356 12.40 0.58 -26.98
CA ALA A 356 11.32 1.53 -27.19
C ALA A 356 11.42 2.66 -26.17
N ILE A 357 11.30 3.89 -26.65
CA ILE A 357 11.15 5.10 -25.84
C ILE A 357 9.73 5.61 -26.07
N LEU A 358 9.02 5.90 -24.98
CA LEU A 358 7.68 6.46 -24.96
C LEU A 358 7.67 7.69 -24.07
N ALA A 359 7.05 8.77 -24.52
CA ALA A 359 6.76 9.93 -23.69
C ALA A 359 5.26 10.28 -23.73
N ASP A 360 4.69 10.63 -22.58
CA ASP A 360 3.30 11.07 -22.45
C ASP A 360 3.14 12.07 -21.30
N LEU A 361 1.96 12.66 -21.24
CA LEU A 361 1.48 13.55 -20.19
C LEU A 361 0.56 12.76 -19.25
N PHE A 362 0.48 13.16 -17.99
CA PHE A 362 -0.53 12.68 -17.07
C PHE A 362 -1.09 13.83 -16.26
N ALA A 363 -2.34 13.72 -15.87
CA ALA A 363 -2.98 14.69 -14.99
C ALA A 363 -3.79 13.98 -13.92
N THR A 364 -3.75 14.52 -12.71
CA THR A 364 -4.54 14.05 -11.58
C THR A 364 -5.21 15.25 -10.94
N ALA A 365 -6.51 15.17 -10.69
CA ALA A 365 -7.24 16.11 -9.86
C ALA A 365 -7.81 15.35 -8.65
N SER A 366 -7.79 15.97 -7.47
CA SER A 366 -8.45 15.41 -6.30
C SER A 366 -9.20 16.49 -5.52
N LEU A 367 -10.25 16.06 -4.85
CA LEU A 367 -11.09 16.87 -3.98
C LEU A 367 -11.28 16.12 -2.68
N SER A 368 -10.92 16.77 -1.58
CA SER A 368 -11.06 16.32 -0.21
C SER A 368 -12.09 17.20 0.48
N PHE A 369 -13.09 16.57 1.06
CA PHE A 369 -14.05 17.18 1.96
C PHE A 369 -14.00 16.45 3.29
N GLN A 370 -13.78 17.19 4.37
CA GLN A 370 -13.84 16.67 5.73
C GLN A 370 -14.74 17.54 6.58
N HIS A 371 -15.71 16.89 7.20
CA HIS A 371 -16.56 17.44 8.23
C HIS A 371 -16.24 16.79 9.59
N GLY A 372 -16.32 17.59 10.66
CA GLY A 372 -16.08 17.12 12.02
C GLY A 372 -14.66 17.30 12.55
N HIS A 373 -14.55 17.32 13.88
CA HIS A 373 -13.29 17.52 14.60
C HIS A 373 -12.70 16.21 15.15
N PHE A 374 -13.42 15.09 14.95
CA PHE A 374 -13.05 13.76 15.44
C PHE A 374 -12.71 13.75 16.94
N GLN A 375 -13.54 14.43 17.72
CA GLN A 375 -13.48 14.57 19.18
C GLN A 375 -14.70 13.94 19.86
N LYS A 376 -15.89 14.03 19.25
CA LYS A 376 -17.13 13.51 19.84
C LYS A 376 -17.15 11.99 19.78
N ARG A 377 -18.00 11.40 20.64
CA ARG A 377 -18.11 9.94 20.77
C ARG A 377 -18.73 9.25 19.56
N PHE A 378 -19.57 9.92 18.78
CA PHE A 378 -20.29 9.29 17.67
C PHE A 378 -20.45 10.27 16.52
N LEU A 379 -20.31 9.78 15.29
CA LEU A 379 -20.64 10.50 14.05
C LEU A 379 -20.07 11.92 13.95
N ASP A 380 -18.89 12.19 14.52
CA ASP A 380 -18.23 13.50 14.40
C ASP A 380 -17.58 13.62 13.03
N LEU A 381 -16.76 12.62 12.65
CA LEU A 381 -15.99 12.64 11.41
C LEU A 381 -16.77 12.05 10.25
N THR A 382 -16.96 12.85 9.20
CA THR A 382 -17.36 12.40 7.87
C THR A 382 -16.35 12.95 6.88
N ARG A 383 -15.76 12.08 6.07
CA ARG A 383 -14.78 12.45 5.07
C ARG A 383 -15.12 11.81 3.75
N PHE A 384 -15.01 12.63 2.72
CA PHE A 384 -15.21 12.27 1.34
C PHE A 384 -13.98 12.70 0.57
N TYR A 385 -13.42 11.79 -0.20
CA TYR A 385 -12.28 12.07 -1.06
C TYR A 385 -12.56 11.46 -2.42
N THR A 386 -12.43 12.28 -3.45
CA THR A 386 -12.57 11.85 -4.84
C THR A 386 -11.33 12.25 -5.59
N ARG A 387 -10.88 11.38 -6.47
CA ARG A 387 -9.72 11.62 -7.32
C ARG A 387 -10.05 11.20 -8.75
N LEU A 388 -9.59 11.99 -9.70
CA LEU A 388 -9.73 11.79 -11.14
C LEU A 388 -8.34 11.72 -11.74
N ASP A 389 -8.03 10.61 -12.41
CA ASP A 389 -6.76 10.35 -13.06
C ASP A 389 -6.95 10.27 -14.57
N ILE A 390 -6.11 11.03 -15.28
CA ILE A 390 -5.93 10.99 -16.72
C ILE A 390 -4.54 10.39 -16.97
N PRO A 391 -4.48 9.07 -17.25
CA PRO A 391 -3.22 8.34 -17.36
C PRO A 391 -2.42 8.63 -18.63
N LEU A 392 -3.14 9.00 -19.70
CA LEU A 392 -2.64 9.13 -21.06
C LEU A 392 -3.10 10.49 -21.58
N GLY A 393 -2.37 11.53 -21.21
CA GLY A 393 -2.72 12.92 -21.50
C GLY A 393 -2.73 13.21 -23.00
N LEU A 394 -1.84 12.60 -23.79
CA LEU A 394 -1.87 12.75 -25.25
C LEU A 394 -3.09 12.08 -25.88
N LYS A 395 -3.47 10.88 -25.42
CA LYS A 395 -4.72 10.23 -25.86
C LYS A 395 -5.94 11.08 -25.49
N PHE A 396 -5.94 11.65 -24.29
CA PHE A 396 -6.99 12.55 -23.83
C PHE A 396 -7.10 13.80 -24.71
N LEU A 397 -5.98 14.45 -25.04
CA LEU A 397 -5.98 15.65 -25.90
C LEU A 397 -6.47 15.35 -27.32
N VAL A 398 -6.02 14.24 -27.91
CA VAL A 398 -6.49 13.80 -29.24
C VAL A 398 -7.98 13.51 -29.20
N GLY A 399 -8.44 12.71 -28.23
CA GLY A 399 -9.86 12.42 -28.04
C GLY A 399 -10.70 13.68 -27.85
N ALA A 400 -10.25 14.61 -27.00
CA ALA A 400 -10.92 15.89 -26.74
C ALA A 400 -11.01 16.76 -27.99
N SER A 401 -9.93 16.82 -28.79
CA SER A 401 -9.92 17.57 -30.05
C SER A 401 -10.90 16.98 -31.07
N GLN A 402 -10.98 15.65 -31.16
CA GLN A 402 -11.90 14.96 -32.07
C GLN A 402 -13.35 15.18 -31.65
N VAL A 403 -13.68 15.06 -30.35
CA VAL A 403 -15.02 15.33 -29.85
C VAL A 403 -15.41 16.80 -30.05
N ALA A 404 -14.51 17.74 -29.79
CA ALA A 404 -14.77 19.16 -30.04
C ALA A 404 -15.01 19.45 -31.53
N PHE A 405 -14.22 18.84 -32.42
CA PHE A 405 -14.39 18.98 -33.86
C PHE A 405 -15.70 18.37 -34.36
N ASP A 406 -16.08 17.19 -33.86
CA ASP A 406 -17.34 16.53 -34.23
C ASP A 406 -18.54 17.37 -33.76
N LEU A 407 -18.52 17.87 -32.52
CA LEU A 407 -19.55 18.76 -31.99
C LEU A 407 -19.65 20.08 -32.76
N TYR A 408 -18.51 20.71 -33.10
CA TYR A 408 -18.49 21.93 -33.91
C TYR A 408 -19.13 21.71 -35.28
N ASN A 409 -18.92 20.53 -35.87
CA ASN A 409 -19.52 20.15 -37.16
C ASN A 409 -20.92 19.52 -37.03
N SER A 410 -21.55 19.57 -35.85
CA SER A 410 -22.86 18.96 -35.58
C SER A 410 -22.93 17.46 -35.90
N LYS A 411 -21.81 16.74 -35.77
CA LYS A 411 -21.71 15.29 -35.88
C LYS A 411 -21.78 14.65 -34.50
N ALA A 412 -22.38 13.46 -34.42
CA ALA A 412 -22.36 12.68 -33.20
C ALA A 412 -20.91 12.21 -32.92
N PRO A 413 -20.36 12.47 -31.73
CA PRO A 413 -18.99 12.09 -31.41
C PRO A 413 -18.85 10.56 -31.36
N SER A 414 -17.71 10.04 -31.80
CA SER A 414 -17.46 8.60 -31.79
C SER A 414 -17.34 8.10 -30.34
N ILE A 415 -17.90 6.91 -30.08
CA ILE A 415 -17.86 6.27 -28.76
C ILE A 415 -16.41 6.09 -28.28
N GLU A 416 -15.50 5.81 -29.21
CA GLU A 416 -14.07 5.63 -28.96
C GLU A 416 -13.40 6.95 -28.53
N ALA A 417 -13.72 8.07 -29.19
CA ALA A 417 -13.19 9.37 -28.80
C ALA A 417 -13.74 9.82 -27.44
N VAL A 418 -15.01 9.56 -27.14
CA VAL A 418 -15.58 9.86 -25.81
C VAL A 418 -14.93 8.97 -24.74
N GLN A 419 -14.74 7.68 -25.02
CA GLN A 419 -14.07 6.76 -24.10
C GLN A 419 -12.60 7.15 -23.83
N ALA A 420 -11.91 7.73 -24.82
CA ALA A 420 -10.54 8.24 -24.66
C ALA A 420 -10.45 9.47 -23.74
N ILE A 421 -11.54 10.23 -23.57
CA ILE A 421 -11.61 11.41 -22.68
C ILE A 421 -11.98 11.00 -21.25
N CYS A 422 -12.60 9.82 -21.05
CA CYS A 422 -13.10 9.42 -19.74
C CYS A 422 -11.95 9.18 -18.73
N PRO A 423 -11.87 9.96 -17.64
CA PRO A 423 -10.88 9.73 -16.60
C PRO A 423 -11.23 8.48 -15.79
N THR A 424 -10.21 7.89 -15.15
CA THR A 424 -10.43 6.90 -14.09
C THR A 424 -10.68 7.64 -12.79
N ALA A 425 -11.76 7.33 -12.10
CA ALA A 425 -12.10 7.94 -10.82
C ALA A 425 -11.79 6.99 -9.67
N SER A 426 -11.42 7.52 -8.51
CA SER A 426 -11.39 6.78 -7.24
C SER A 426 -12.17 7.55 -6.19
N LEU A 427 -12.89 6.82 -5.36
CA LEU A 427 -13.80 7.33 -4.37
C LEU A 427 -13.46 6.71 -3.02
N LEU A 428 -13.26 7.57 -2.02
CA LEU A 428 -13.03 7.18 -0.64
C LEU A 428 -14.05 7.89 0.25
N ILE A 429 -14.79 7.08 1.00
CA ILE A 429 -15.74 7.54 2.00
C ILE A 429 -15.28 7.02 3.36
N GLN A 430 -15.19 7.91 4.34
CA GLN A 430 -14.84 7.57 5.72
C GLN A 430 -15.84 8.19 6.69
N GLN A 431 -16.36 7.39 7.60
CA GLN A 431 -17.34 7.80 8.60
C GLN A 431 -16.94 7.27 9.97
N GLN A 432 -16.80 8.13 10.98
CA GLN A 432 -16.66 7.68 12.36
C GLN A 432 -17.93 6.98 12.81
N ILE A 433 -17.78 5.79 13.39
CA ILE A 433 -18.88 5.05 14.01
C ILE A 433 -18.98 5.46 15.48
N ALA A 434 -17.95 5.13 16.26
CA ALA A 434 -17.92 5.33 17.70
C ALA A 434 -16.48 5.50 18.20
N GLY A 435 -16.24 6.51 19.03
CA GLY A 435 -14.94 6.83 19.60
C GLY A 435 -13.84 6.90 18.54
N PRO A 436 -12.70 6.23 18.71
CA PRO A 436 -11.60 6.23 17.73
C PRO A 436 -11.87 5.37 16.48
N PHE A 437 -13.02 4.70 16.39
CA PHE A 437 -13.34 3.82 15.26
C PHE A 437 -14.02 4.55 14.12
N SER A 438 -13.49 4.36 12.91
CA SER A 438 -14.13 4.81 11.68
C SER A 438 -14.25 3.69 10.66
N PHE A 439 -15.37 3.66 9.95
CA PHE A 439 -15.56 2.85 8.77
C PHE A 439 -15.05 3.60 7.55
N ARG A 440 -14.38 2.88 6.65
CA ARG A 440 -13.87 3.43 5.39
C ARG A 440 -14.21 2.49 4.25
N VAL A 441 -14.59 3.06 3.12
CA VAL A 441 -14.75 2.38 1.84
C VAL A 441 -13.91 3.11 0.81
N ASP A 442 -13.13 2.36 0.06
CA ASP A 442 -12.34 2.82 -1.07
C ASP A 442 -12.81 2.07 -2.32
N ALA A 443 -13.00 2.75 -3.45
CA ALA A 443 -13.46 2.13 -4.68
C ALA A 443 -12.94 2.87 -5.91
N GLY A 444 -12.43 2.12 -6.89
CA GLY A 444 -12.19 2.62 -8.23
C GLY A 444 -13.49 2.66 -9.02
N VAL A 445 -13.66 3.68 -9.85
CA VAL A 445 -14.79 3.81 -10.78
C VAL A 445 -14.24 4.10 -12.16
N SER A 446 -14.54 3.24 -13.13
CA SER A 446 -14.25 3.48 -14.54
C SER A 446 -15.53 3.56 -15.35
N LEU A 447 -15.54 4.43 -16.36
CA LEU A 447 -16.65 4.56 -17.29
C LEU A 447 -16.46 3.60 -18.46
N ASN A 448 -17.45 2.76 -18.72
CA ASN A 448 -17.48 1.89 -19.89
C ASN A 448 -18.75 2.12 -20.69
N LEU A 449 -18.62 2.92 -21.76
CA LEU A 449 -19.73 3.31 -22.63
C LEU A 449 -20.23 2.17 -23.54
N LYS A 450 -19.54 1.02 -23.57
CA LYS A 450 -19.92 -0.15 -24.38
C LYS A 450 -20.87 -1.12 -23.67
N LYS A 451 -21.15 -0.92 -22.38
CA LYS A 451 -22.04 -1.76 -21.56
C LYS A 451 -23.36 -1.03 -21.26
N GLU A 452 -24.43 -1.79 -21.01
CA GLU A 452 -25.73 -1.25 -20.56
C GLU A 452 -25.61 -0.46 -19.26
N TRP A 453 -24.63 -0.81 -18.41
CA TRP A 453 -24.27 -0.05 -17.22
C TRP A 453 -22.99 0.76 -17.46
N TYR A 454 -23.11 2.08 -17.45
CA TYR A 454 -22.01 2.99 -17.78
C TYR A 454 -20.89 3.02 -16.74
N PHE A 455 -21.16 2.64 -15.50
CA PHE A 455 -20.20 2.66 -14.40
C PHE A 455 -19.74 1.25 -14.06
N ASN A 456 -18.43 1.05 -14.03
CA ASN A 456 -17.81 -0.15 -13.51
C ASN A 456 -17.10 0.19 -12.20
N VAL A 457 -17.54 -0.41 -11.10
CA VAL A 457 -16.88 -0.29 -9.80
C VAL A 457 -15.77 -1.33 -9.75
N ASN A 458 -14.53 -0.86 -9.74
CA ASN A 458 -13.34 -1.70 -9.65
C ASN A 458 -12.82 -1.69 -8.21
N ASP A 459 -12.45 -2.88 -7.75
CA ASP A 459 -11.60 -3.10 -6.57
C ASP A 459 -12.10 -2.40 -5.30
N PRO A 460 -13.37 -2.61 -4.90
CA PRO A 460 -13.85 -2.04 -3.65
C PRO A 460 -13.06 -2.62 -2.48
N VAL A 461 -12.58 -1.77 -1.57
CA VAL A 461 -11.93 -2.18 -0.33
C VAL A 461 -12.70 -1.58 0.83
N VAL A 462 -13.10 -2.44 1.76
CA VAL A 462 -13.81 -2.05 2.97
C VAL A 462 -12.85 -2.14 4.14
N ALA A 463 -12.83 -1.13 5.01
CA ALA A 463 -11.92 -1.08 6.13
C ALA A 463 -12.55 -0.50 7.40
N VAL A 464 -12.05 -0.97 8.54
CA VAL A 464 -12.30 -0.41 9.86
C VAL A 464 -10.98 0.16 10.38
N GLU A 465 -10.95 1.46 10.63
CA GLU A 465 -9.79 2.16 11.18
C GLU A 465 -9.99 2.42 12.67
N TYR A 466 -8.92 2.26 13.45
CA TYR A 466 -8.82 2.64 14.85
C TYR A 466 -7.68 3.66 15.02
N ALA A 467 -8.04 4.89 15.39
CA ALA A 467 -7.08 5.96 15.60
C ALA A 467 -6.35 5.83 16.95
N LEU A 468 -5.02 5.83 16.91
CA LEU A 468 -4.16 5.70 18.08
C LEU A 468 -3.80 7.10 18.63
N GLN A 469 -4.66 7.63 19.49
CA GLN A 469 -4.47 8.95 20.14
C GLN A 469 -3.07 9.18 20.70
N VAL A 470 -2.47 8.17 21.34
CA VAL A 470 -1.18 8.27 22.04
C VAL A 470 0.00 8.44 21.07
N LEU A 471 -0.17 8.07 19.80
CA LEU A 471 0.84 8.21 18.75
C LEU A 471 0.55 9.40 17.82
N GLY A 472 -0.36 10.30 18.22
CA GLY A 472 -0.75 11.49 17.49
C GLY A 472 -1.61 11.23 16.26
N SER A 473 -1.18 10.30 15.39
CA SER A 473 -1.79 10.05 14.07
C SER A 473 -1.59 8.63 13.52
N ALA A 474 -0.98 7.72 14.30
CA ALA A 474 -0.93 6.32 13.89
C ALA A 474 -2.33 5.70 13.89
N LYS A 475 -2.58 4.74 13.00
CA LYS A 475 -3.86 4.05 12.85
C LYS A 475 -3.65 2.57 12.67
N ALA A 476 -4.44 1.79 13.40
CA ALA A 476 -4.63 0.38 13.10
C ALA A 476 -5.78 0.25 12.09
N LEU A 477 -5.57 -0.48 11.00
CA LEU A 477 -6.51 -0.62 9.90
C LEU A 477 -6.77 -2.10 9.66
N ALA A 478 -8.02 -2.55 9.78
CA ALA A 478 -8.43 -3.87 9.34
C ALA A 478 -9.21 -3.72 8.03
N TRP A 479 -8.69 -4.26 6.93
CA TRP A 479 -9.29 -4.11 5.60
C TRP A 479 -9.65 -5.46 4.98
N TYR A 480 -10.66 -5.46 4.12
CA TYR A 480 -11.09 -6.59 3.30
C TYR A 480 -11.31 -6.16 1.85
N SER A 481 -10.75 -6.93 0.92
CA SER A 481 -10.90 -6.78 -0.53
C SER A 481 -11.78 -7.92 -1.05
N PRO A 482 -13.06 -7.67 -1.41
CA PRO A 482 -13.94 -8.71 -1.93
C PRO A 482 -13.48 -9.32 -3.25
N LYS A 483 -12.76 -8.54 -4.09
CA LYS A 483 -12.26 -9.02 -5.38
C LYS A 483 -11.19 -10.08 -5.22
N GLN A 484 -10.22 -9.82 -4.35
CA GLN A 484 -9.12 -10.75 -4.07
C GLN A 484 -9.49 -11.77 -2.98
N ARG A 485 -10.62 -11.55 -2.27
CA ARG A 485 -11.01 -12.28 -1.06
C ARG A 485 -9.93 -12.21 0.02
N GLU A 486 -9.32 -11.05 0.19
CA GLU A 486 -8.21 -10.86 1.12
C GLU A 486 -8.59 -10.01 2.31
N PHE A 487 -8.09 -10.36 3.49
CA PHE A 487 -8.18 -9.55 4.70
C PHE A 487 -6.84 -9.47 5.41
N MET A 488 -6.50 -8.27 5.88
CA MET A 488 -5.31 -8.05 6.69
C MET A 488 -5.51 -6.89 7.67
N ILE A 489 -4.87 -7.00 8.83
CA ILE A 489 -4.75 -5.91 9.80
C ILE A 489 -3.38 -5.26 9.65
N GLU A 490 -3.33 -3.94 9.50
CA GLU A 490 -2.13 -3.15 9.29
C GLU A 490 -1.99 -2.02 10.29
N LEU A 491 -0.75 -1.61 10.52
CA LEU A 491 -0.43 -0.39 11.24
C LEU A 491 0.14 0.63 10.27
N ARG A 492 -0.49 1.81 10.21
CA ARG A 492 -0.06 2.93 9.37
C ARG A 492 0.31 4.12 10.25
N PHE A 493 1.44 4.75 9.95
CA PHE A 493 1.90 5.97 10.62
C PHE A 493 1.74 7.14 9.68
N VAL A 494 1.45 8.31 10.23
CA VAL A 494 1.46 9.57 9.49
C VAL A 494 2.78 10.25 9.78
N GLU A 495 3.63 10.35 8.76
CA GLU A 495 4.87 11.14 8.77
C GLU A 495 4.55 12.62 9.09
N THR A 496 5.32 13.17 10.03
CA THR A 496 5.29 14.58 10.50
C THR A 496 6.31 15.44 9.81
#